data_AF-A0A9E4F1J3-F1
#
_entry.id   AF-A0A9E4F1J3-F1
#
_cell.length_a   1.000
_cell.length_b   1.000
_cell.length_c   1.000
_cell.angle_alpha   90.00
_cell.angle_beta   90.00
_cell.angle_gamma   90.00
#
_symmetry.space_group_name_H-M   'P 1'
#
loop_
_entity.id
_entity.type
_entity.pdbx_description
1 polymer ?
#
loop_
_entity_poly.entity_id
_entity_poly.type
_entity_poly.pdbx_seq_one_letter_code
_entity_poly.pdbx_strand_id
1 'polypeptide(L)'
;ATMGKADHRLVAFAESLARLGFAALVPDLPGMRRFRPEEADVARIERAFSWMTRDGADSFERCSILAFSFAAGPALRAAARPAVGGKMAAFIGVGAYYDLKNVLRHLTTSGGQNRPAFPGGLPIRHGKWLFLRYNLELLGLEAHRDRVAAVVSRKRKDEAADVSDLLFAAGGCARGRRLDGEQIPRAIRSAFCAAGSQTARAPAGLGDARRRSRGRGQEIFSARA
;
A
#
# COMPACT_ATOMS: atom_id res chain seq x y z
N ALA A 1 -10.97 0.10 -2.36
CA ALA A 1 -10.23 -0.35 -3.54
C ALA A 1 -9.82 -1.80 -3.35
N THR A 2 -10.67 -2.75 -3.73
CA THR A 2 -10.38 -4.20 -3.66
C THR A 2 -9.93 -4.77 -4.99
N MET A 3 -10.10 -4.04 -6.10
CA MET A 3 -9.84 -4.56 -7.45
C MET A 3 -8.37 -4.44 -7.89
N GLY A 4 -7.56 -3.59 -7.24
CA GLY A 4 -6.12 -3.48 -7.53
C GLY A 4 -5.86 -3.09 -8.99
N LYS A 5 -5.03 -3.87 -9.70
CA LYS A 5 -4.78 -3.66 -11.14
C LYS A 5 -6.03 -3.73 -12.03
N ALA A 6 -7.10 -4.38 -11.56
CA ALA A 6 -8.38 -4.51 -12.27
C ALA A 6 -9.39 -3.39 -11.91
N ASP A 7 -8.97 -2.33 -11.21
CA ASP A 7 -9.83 -1.15 -11.02
C ASP A 7 -10.15 -0.51 -12.37
N HIS A 8 -11.43 -0.39 -12.72
CA HIS A 8 -11.86 0.08 -14.05
C HIS A 8 -11.28 1.46 -14.40
N ARG A 9 -11.02 2.31 -13.40
CA ARG A 9 -10.43 3.65 -13.63
C ARG A 9 -8.96 3.54 -14.02
N LEU A 10 -8.25 2.59 -13.42
CA LEU A 10 -6.85 2.32 -13.73
C LEU A 10 -6.70 1.64 -15.09
N VAL A 11 -7.60 0.71 -15.41
CA VAL A 11 -7.68 0.09 -16.74
C VAL A 11 -7.97 1.13 -17.81
N ALA A 12 -9.01 1.96 -17.64
CA ALA A 12 -9.35 3.02 -18.59
C ALA A 12 -8.20 4.03 -18.78
N PHE A 13 -7.46 4.33 -17.71
CA PHE A 13 -6.27 5.17 -17.80
C PHE A 13 -5.14 4.50 -18.61
N ALA A 14 -4.85 3.23 -18.37
CA ALA A 14 -3.86 2.47 -19.13
C ALA A 14 -4.25 2.33 -20.62
N GLU A 15 -5.53 2.08 -20.91
CA GLU A 15 -6.07 2.07 -22.27
C GLU A 15 -5.95 3.43 -22.96
N SER A 16 -6.13 4.53 -22.22
CA SER A 16 -5.95 5.88 -22.75
C SER A 16 -4.48 6.13 -23.13
N LEU A 17 -3.52 5.68 -22.32
CA LEU A 17 -2.10 5.71 -22.68
C LEU A 17 -1.81 4.86 -23.92
N ALA A 18 -2.40 3.67 -24.03
CA ALA A 18 -2.29 2.81 -25.20
C ALA A 18 -2.81 3.48 -26.47
N ARG A 19 -3.95 4.16 -26.40
CA ARG A 19 -4.51 4.93 -27.53
C ARG A 19 -3.62 6.10 -27.97
N LEU A 20 -2.81 6.62 -27.06
CA LEU A 20 -1.80 7.66 -27.35
C LEU A 20 -0.47 7.09 -27.87
N GLY A 21 -0.38 5.77 -28.08
CA GLY A 21 0.81 5.10 -28.62
C GLY A 21 1.81 4.61 -27.57
N PHE A 22 1.47 4.66 -26.27
CA PHE A 22 2.34 4.14 -25.21
C PHE A 22 1.99 2.68 -24.88
N ALA A 23 2.99 1.82 -24.73
CA ALA A 23 2.77 0.54 -24.06
C ALA A 23 2.65 0.74 -22.55
N ALA A 24 1.52 0.33 -21.97
CA ALA A 24 1.26 0.46 -20.54
C ALA A 24 1.18 -0.92 -19.86
N LEU A 25 1.97 -1.09 -18.80
CA LEU A 25 1.96 -2.28 -17.96
C LEU A 25 1.54 -1.92 -16.54
N VAL A 26 0.51 -2.59 -16.03
CA VAL A 26 0.02 -2.41 -14.67
C VAL A 26 0.30 -3.68 -13.85
N PRO A 27 1.37 -3.71 -13.02
CA PRO A 27 1.66 -4.88 -12.20
C PRO A 27 0.64 -5.04 -11.08
N ASP A 28 0.33 -6.29 -10.73
CA ASP A 28 -0.40 -6.56 -9.48
C ASP A 28 0.55 -6.41 -8.28
N LEU A 29 0.12 -5.63 -7.28
CA LEU A 29 0.87 -5.32 -6.07
C LEU A 29 0.05 -5.72 -4.83
N PRO A 30 0.14 -6.99 -4.38
CA PRO A 30 -0.70 -7.50 -3.30
C PRO A 30 -0.56 -6.75 -1.97
N GLY A 31 0.64 -6.28 -1.61
CA GLY A 31 0.84 -5.50 -0.39
C GLY A 31 0.11 -4.16 -0.45
N MET A 32 0.16 -3.48 -1.61
CA MET A 32 -0.60 -2.25 -1.86
C MET A 32 -2.11 -2.41 -1.69
N ARG A 33 -2.70 -3.54 -2.10
CA ARG A 33 -4.13 -3.83 -1.89
C ARG A 33 -4.51 -3.88 -0.41
N ARG A 34 -3.54 -4.12 0.46
CA ARG A 34 -3.68 -4.19 1.92
C ARG A 34 -3.07 -2.99 2.64
N PHE A 35 -2.78 -1.87 1.95
CA PHE A 35 -2.13 -0.71 2.56
C PHE A 35 -0.83 -1.07 3.32
N ARG A 36 -0.10 -2.08 2.82
CA ARG A 36 1.16 -2.57 3.38
C ARG A 36 2.24 -2.56 2.30
N PRO A 37 3.08 -1.52 2.24
CA PRO A 37 4.22 -1.51 1.34
C PRO A 37 5.23 -2.57 1.78
N GLU A 38 5.32 -3.64 0.99
CA GLU A 38 6.22 -4.76 1.23
C GLU A 38 7.40 -4.72 0.26
N GLU A 39 8.55 -5.25 0.67
CA GLU A 39 9.72 -5.40 -0.23
C GLU A 39 9.38 -6.22 -1.47
N ALA A 40 8.48 -7.18 -1.32
CA ALA A 40 7.99 -8.01 -2.41
C ALA A 40 7.27 -7.21 -3.50
N ASP A 41 6.63 -6.08 -3.16
CA ASP A 41 6.02 -5.18 -4.14
C ASP A 41 7.08 -4.38 -4.90
N VAL A 42 8.15 -3.93 -4.23
CA VAL A 42 9.31 -3.29 -4.89
C VAL A 42 9.92 -4.23 -5.93
N ALA A 43 10.14 -5.49 -5.55
CA ALA A 43 10.67 -6.51 -6.44
C ALA A 43 9.71 -6.85 -7.61
N ARG A 44 8.38 -6.74 -7.40
CA ARG A 44 7.39 -6.91 -8.48
C ARG A 44 7.47 -5.78 -9.50
N ILE A 45 7.63 -4.53 -9.04
CA ILE A 45 7.79 -3.36 -9.92
C ILE A 45 9.08 -3.52 -10.76
N GLU A 46 10.20 -3.88 -10.14
CA GLU A 46 11.45 -4.15 -10.87
C GLU A 46 11.30 -5.25 -11.92
N ARG A 47 10.61 -6.35 -11.59
CA ARG A 47 10.37 -7.43 -12.55
C ARG A 47 9.49 -6.99 -13.71
N ALA A 48 8.42 -6.25 -13.45
CA ALA A 48 7.57 -5.68 -14.51
C ALA A 48 8.38 -4.75 -15.43
N PHE A 49 9.20 -3.88 -14.85
CA PHE A 49 10.07 -2.98 -15.60
C PHE A 49 11.13 -3.74 -16.43
N SER A 50 11.78 -4.74 -15.83
CA SER A 50 12.78 -5.56 -16.52
C SER A 50 12.15 -6.32 -17.68
N TRP A 51 10.93 -6.83 -17.48
CA TRP A 51 10.20 -7.51 -18.52
C TRP A 51 9.89 -6.58 -19.70
N MET A 52 9.42 -5.35 -19.45
CA MET A 52 9.20 -4.36 -20.52
C MET A 52 10.49 -3.99 -21.27
N THR A 53 11.66 -4.01 -20.61
CA THR A 53 12.92 -3.51 -21.17
C THR A 53 13.86 -4.59 -21.71
N ARG A 54 13.51 -5.87 -21.57
CA ARG A 54 14.40 -7.00 -21.94
C ARG A 54 13.66 -8.21 -22.50
N ASP A 55 12.53 -8.58 -21.91
CA ASP A 55 11.89 -9.88 -22.14
C ASP A 55 10.56 -9.79 -22.91
N GLY A 56 10.03 -8.58 -23.09
CA GLY A 56 8.81 -8.32 -23.83
C GLY A 56 8.99 -8.51 -25.34
N ALA A 57 7.93 -8.93 -26.03
CA ALA A 57 7.94 -9.10 -27.49
C ALA A 57 8.36 -7.81 -28.23
N ASP A 58 7.97 -6.66 -27.68
CA ASP A 58 8.38 -5.32 -28.10
C ASP A 58 9.22 -4.68 -26.99
N SER A 59 10.40 -5.25 -26.69
CA SER A 59 11.24 -4.73 -25.60
C SER A 59 11.63 -3.28 -25.85
N PHE A 60 11.43 -2.41 -24.85
CA PHE A 60 11.74 -0.98 -24.95
C PHE A 60 13.14 -0.68 -24.40
N GLU A 61 13.88 0.21 -25.07
CA GLU A 61 15.20 0.64 -24.61
C GLU A 61 15.14 1.33 -23.24
N ARG A 62 14.12 2.19 -23.07
CA ARG A 62 13.82 2.88 -21.83
C ARG A 62 12.33 2.87 -21.53
N CYS A 63 11.98 2.83 -20.24
CA CYS A 63 10.59 2.93 -19.76
C CYS A 63 10.48 3.97 -18.65
N SER A 64 9.28 4.54 -18.49
CA SER A 64 8.97 5.45 -17.38
C SER A 64 8.16 4.74 -16.31
N ILE A 65 8.31 5.15 -15.06
CA ILE A 65 7.48 4.69 -13.94
C ILE A 65 6.53 5.82 -13.56
N LEU A 66 5.23 5.52 -13.59
CA LEU A 66 4.17 6.40 -13.07
C LEU A 66 3.58 5.77 -11.81
N ALA A 67 3.53 6.52 -10.72
CA ALA A 67 3.04 6.05 -9.44
C ALA A 67 2.12 7.07 -8.75
N PHE A 68 1.03 6.57 -8.16
CA PHE A 68 0.03 7.39 -7.48
C PHE A 68 0.08 7.18 -5.98
N SER A 69 0.05 8.28 -5.22
CA SER A 69 -0.17 8.27 -3.78
C SER A 69 0.71 7.26 -3.05
N PHE A 70 0.08 6.29 -2.37
CA PHE A 70 0.75 5.27 -1.58
C PHE A 70 1.71 4.37 -2.38
N ALA A 71 1.51 4.23 -3.70
CA ALA A 71 2.39 3.44 -4.57
C ALA A 71 3.72 4.16 -4.89
N ALA A 72 3.81 5.47 -4.66
CA ALA A 72 4.99 6.25 -4.99
C ALA A 72 6.24 5.81 -4.21
N GLY A 73 6.09 5.42 -2.93
CA GLY A 73 7.22 4.96 -2.12
C GLY A 73 7.89 3.69 -2.67
N PRO A 74 7.16 2.56 -2.81
CA PRO A 74 7.70 1.34 -3.41
C PRO A 74 8.22 1.55 -4.83
N ALA A 75 7.53 2.36 -5.64
CA ALA A 75 7.93 2.66 -7.00
C ALA A 75 9.25 3.45 -7.06
N LEU A 76 9.44 4.43 -6.16
CA LEU A 76 10.68 5.19 -6.06
C LEU A 76 11.84 4.30 -5.58
N ARG A 77 11.57 3.38 -4.64
CA ARG A 77 12.56 2.38 -4.21
C ARG A 77 12.94 1.43 -5.33
N ALA A 78 11.99 1.02 -6.17
CA ALA A 78 12.28 0.21 -7.35
C ALA A 78 13.10 0.99 -8.38
N ALA A 79 12.73 2.26 -8.64
CA ALA A 79 13.43 3.17 -9.54
C ALA A 79 14.91 3.37 -9.15
N ALA A 80 15.21 3.39 -7.84
CA ALA A 80 16.56 3.51 -7.32
C ALA A 80 17.41 2.22 -7.48
N ARG A 81 16.82 1.08 -7.84
CA ARG A 81 17.59 -0.16 -8.05
C ARG A 81 18.38 -0.07 -9.37
N PRO A 82 19.64 -0.54 -9.41
CA PRO A 82 20.48 -0.45 -10.61
C PRO A 82 19.84 -1.03 -11.88
N ALA A 83 19.11 -2.15 -11.74
CA ALA A 83 18.45 -2.81 -12.86
C ALA A 83 17.33 -1.97 -13.51
N VAL A 84 16.77 -1.01 -12.78
CA VAL A 84 15.71 -0.09 -13.23
C VAL A 84 16.31 1.25 -13.62
N GLY A 85 17.05 1.88 -12.70
CA GLY A 85 17.58 3.24 -12.87
C GLY A 85 18.40 3.41 -14.16
N GLY A 86 19.19 2.40 -14.55
CA GLY A 86 20.00 2.45 -15.77
C GLY A 86 19.20 2.49 -17.09
N LYS A 87 17.91 2.14 -17.07
CA LYS A 87 17.02 2.16 -18.24
C LYS A 87 15.76 3.01 -18.01
N MET A 88 15.67 3.74 -16.91
CA MET A 88 14.48 4.52 -16.59
C MET A 88 14.52 5.86 -17.32
N ALA A 89 13.47 6.16 -18.09
CA ALA A 89 13.36 7.43 -18.79
C ALA A 89 12.92 8.58 -17.87
N ALA A 90 11.94 8.32 -17.01
CA ALA A 90 11.43 9.27 -16.04
C ALA A 90 10.73 8.52 -14.89
N PHE A 91 10.70 9.16 -13.72
CA PHE A 91 9.82 8.81 -12.62
C PHE A 91 8.79 9.92 -12.43
N ILE A 92 7.51 9.56 -12.45
CA ILE A 92 6.40 10.50 -12.29
C ILE A 92 5.59 10.06 -11.06
N GLY A 93 5.64 10.86 -10.00
CA GLY A 93 4.89 10.63 -8.77
C GLY A 93 3.73 11.61 -8.63
N VAL A 94 2.48 11.13 -8.67
CA VAL A 94 1.29 11.97 -8.49
C VAL A 94 0.76 11.81 -7.07
N GLY A 95 0.74 12.90 -6.30
CA GLY A 95 0.39 12.86 -4.88
C GLY A 95 1.36 11.99 -4.07
N ALA A 96 2.63 11.95 -4.47
CA ALA A 96 3.67 11.22 -3.77
C ALA A 96 3.97 11.83 -2.38
N TYR A 97 4.61 11.05 -1.53
CA TYR A 97 5.08 11.46 -0.21
C TYR A 97 6.57 11.21 -0.09
N TYR A 98 7.26 12.07 0.65
CA TYR A 98 8.68 11.90 0.93
C TYR A 98 8.93 11.15 2.26
N ASP A 99 7.97 11.21 3.19
CA ASP A 99 8.10 10.62 4.53
C ASP A 99 6.85 9.80 4.89
N LEU A 100 6.97 8.48 4.75
CA LEU A 100 5.91 7.53 5.09
C LEU A 100 5.56 7.58 6.58
N LYS A 101 6.56 7.76 7.46
CA LYS A 101 6.32 7.81 8.91
C LYS A 101 5.46 9.02 9.23
N ASN A 102 5.76 10.17 8.62
CA ASN A 102 4.96 11.37 8.79
C ASN A 102 3.55 11.24 8.21
N VAL A 103 3.40 10.63 7.03
CA VAL A 103 2.07 10.33 6.45
C VAL A 103 1.27 9.44 7.38
N LEU A 104 1.84 8.33 7.83
CA LEU A 104 1.15 7.38 8.71
C LEU A 104 0.79 8.04 10.05
N ARG A 105 1.73 8.79 10.66
CA ARG A 105 1.47 9.58 11.87
C ARG A 105 0.32 10.56 11.65
N HIS A 106 0.36 11.35 10.58
CA HIS A 106 -0.68 12.32 10.25
C HIS A 106 -2.05 11.65 10.05
N LEU A 107 -2.08 10.51 9.34
CA LEU A 107 -3.29 9.73 9.13
C LEU A 107 -3.87 9.21 10.45
N THR A 108 -3.04 8.71 11.37
CA THR A 108 -3.51 8.01 12.57
C THR A 108 -3.69 8.88 13.80
N THR A 109 -2.92 9.97 13.93
CA THR A 109 -2.95 10.88 15.10
C THR A 109 -3.58 12.23 14.79
N SER A 110 -4.18 12.38 13.60
CA SER A 110 -4.76 13.63 13.11
C SER A 110 -3.77 14.82 13.09
N GLY A 111 -2.46 14.55 13.09
CA GLY A 111 -1.43 15.58 12.93
C GLY A 111 -1.00 16.28 14.22
N GLY A 112 -0.95 15.57 15.35
CA GLY A 112 -0.28 16.07 16.56
C GLY A 112 1.16 16.51 16.25
N GLN A 113 1.39 17.82 16.33
CA GLN A 113 2.58 18.62 15.94
C GLN A 113 2.65 19.02 14.45
N ASN A 114 2.03 20.18 14.14
CA ASN A 114 2.42 21.33 13.29
C ASN A 114 3.29 21.17 12.03
N ARG A 115 3.57 19.97 11.51
CA ARG A 115 4.08 19.80 10.14
C ARG A 115 3.07 19.04 9.30
N PRO A 116 2.47 19.69 8.28
CA PRO A 116 1.67 18.98 7.29
C PRO A 116 2.48 17.86 6.65
N ALA A 117 1.91 16.65 6.54
CA ALA A 117 2.51 15.58 5.71
C ALA A 117 2.37 15.87 4.21
N PHE A 118 1.49 16.83 3.87
CA PHE A 118 1.18 17.33 2.54
C PHE A 118 1.04 18.86 2.61
N PRO A 119 1.46 19.64 1.60
CA PRO A 119 1.07 21.05 1.52
C PRO A 119 -0.47 21.16 1.50
N GLY A 120 -1.07 21.62 2.60
CA GLY A 120 -2.43 22.17 2.61
C GLY A 120 -3.65 21.24 2.77
N GLY A 121 -3.66 20.27 3.69
CA GLY A 121 -4.89 19.50 3.94
C GLY A 121 -5.08 18.98 5.37
N LEU A 122 -6.33 19.01 5.86
CA LEU A 122 -6.79 18.25 7.02
C LEU A 122 -6.49 16.75 6.79
N PRO A 123 -6.24 15.96 7.85
CA PRO A 123 -6.01 14.52 7.71
C PRO A 123 -7.18 13.88 6.95
N ILE A 124 -6.85 12.98 6.02
CA ILE A 124 -7.86 12.17 5.32
C ILE A 124 -8.63 11.40 6.39
N ARG A 125 -9.82 11.89 6.74
CA ARG A 125 -10.63 11.43 7.88
C ARG A 125 -10.85 9.91 7.87
N HIS A 126 -10.95 9.33 6.67
CA HIS A 126 -11.13 7.90 6.47
C HIS A 126 -9.84 7.05 6.49
N GLY A 127 -8.67 7.67 6.36
CA GLY A 127 -7.39 6.97 6.19
C GLY A 127 -7.01 6.11 7.38
N LYS A 128 -7.22 6.61 8.62
CA LYS A 128 -6.99 5.83 9.85
C LYS A 128 -7.84 4.56 9.93
N TRP A 129 -9.10 4.62 9.47
CA TRP A 129 -10.02 3.49 9.52
C TRP A 129 -9.64 2.42 8.48
N LEU A 130 -9.17 2.85 7.31
CA LEU A 130 -8.60 1.94 6.31
C LEU A 130 -7.31 1.30 6.83
N PHE A 131 -6.41 2.09 7.41
CA PHE A 131 -5.18 1.58 8.01
C PHE A 131 -5.47 0.53 9.08
N LEU A 132 -6.37 0.82 10.03
CA LEU A 132 -6.83 -0.12 11.06
C LEU A 132 -7.37 -1.42 10.45
N ARG A 133 -8.27 -1.32 9.47
CA ARG A 133 -8.89 -2.50 8.84
C ARG A 133 -7.88 -3.43 8.18
N TYR A 134 -6.88 -2.87 7.53
CA TYR A 134 -5.91 -3.67 6.78
C TYR A 134 -4.67 -4.07 7.58
N ASN A 135 -4.45 -3.46 8.75
CA ASN A 135 -3.29 -3.71 9.59
C ASN A 135 -3.61 -4.37 10.93
N LEU A 136 -4.76 -5.05 11.05
CA LEU A 136 -5.17 -5.76 12.28
C LEU A 136 -4.06 -6.62 12.88
N GLU A 137 -3.33 -7.35 12.03
CA GLU A 137 -2.26 -8.23 12.47
C GLU A 137 -1.05 -7.47 13.02
N LEU A 138 -0.70 -6.34 12.40
CA LEU A 138 0.35 -5.48 12.92
C LEU A 138 -0.03 -4.90 14.29
N LEU A 139 -1.34 -4.81 14.56
CA LEU A 139 -1.90 -4.23 15.79
C LEU A 139 -2.27 -5.29 16.84
N GLY A 140 -2.12 -6.59 16.56
CA GLY A 140 -2.55 -7.68 17.45
C GLY A 140 -4.07 -7.73 17.67
N LEU A 141 -4.86 -7.30 16.68
CA LEU A 141 -6.32 -7.18 16.73
C LEU A 141 -7.05 -8.22 15.85
N GLU A 142 -6.37 -9.27 15.40
CA GLU A 142 -6.91 -10.30 14.51
C GLU A 142 -8.11 -11.01 15.12
N ALA A 143 -8.05 -11.29 16.42
CA ALA A 143 -9.14 -11.91 17.19
C ALA A 143 -10.42 -11.04 17.23
N HIS A 144 -10.33 -9.78 16.82
CA HIS A 144 -11.44 -8.82 16.83
C HIS A 144 -11.82 -8.34 15.43
N ARG A 145 -11.43 -9.08 14.38
CA ARG A 145 -11.67 -8.72 12.97
C ARG A 145 -13.09 -8.24 12.70
N ASP A 146 -14.10 -8.97 13.15
CA ASP A 146 -15.50 -8.65 12.84
C ASP A 146 -15.97 -7.40 13.56
N ARG A 147 -15.57 -7.23 14.83
CA ARG A 147 -15.86 -6.03 15.62
C ARG A 147 -15.19 -4.80 15.01
N VAL A 148 -13.91 -4.91 14.64
CA VAL A 148 -13.19 -3.81 13.99
C VAL A 148 -13.79 -3.49 12.62
N ALA A 149 -14.23 -4.49 11.86
CA ALA A 149 -14.92 -4.26 10.59
C ALA A 149 -16.24 -3.48 10.80
N ALA A 150 -17.00 -3.79 11.84
CA ALA A 150 -18.22 -3.04 12.21
C ALA A 150 -17.91 -1.59 12.61
N VAL A 151 -16.88 -1.39 13.45
CA VAL A 151 -16.42 -0.04 13.86
C VAL A 151 -15.99 0.77 12.63
N VAL A 152 -15.15 0.19 11.77
CA VAL A 152 -14.67 0.84 10.54
C VAL A 152 -15.82 1.18 9.60
N SER A 153 -16.79 0.28 9.44
CA SER A 153 -17.99 0.53 8.62
C SER A 153 -18.78 1.74 9.13
N ARG A 154 -19.03 1.79 10.45
CA ARG A 154 -19.80 2.88 11.08
C ARG A 154 -19.04 4.21 11.00
N LYS A 155 -17.76 4.22 11.39
CA LYS A 155 -16.89 5.40 11.37
C LYS A 155 -16.58 5.94 9.97
N ARG A 156 -16.69 5.10 8.93
CA ARG A 156 -16.58 5.53 7.54
C ARG A 156 -17.83 6.25 7.04
N LYS A 157 -19.02 5.91 7.55
CA LYS A 157 -20.27 6.60 7.24
C LYS A 157 -20.36 7.93 7.97
N ASP A 158 -20.06 7.91 9.27
CA ASP A 158 -20.03 9.09 10.11
C ASP A 158 -18.88 8.94 11.13
N GLU A 159 -17.91 9.85 11.06
CA GLU A 159 -16.75 9.82 11.94
C GLU A 159 -17.12 10.09 13.40
N ALA A 160 -18.18 10.86 13.64
CA ALA A 160 -18.66 11.20 14.98
C ALA A 160 -19.49 10.06 15.59
N ALA A 161 -19.99 9.12 14.79
CA ALA A 161 -20.87 8.04 15.25
C ALA A 161 -20.30 7.28 16.46
N ASP A 162 -21.13 7.09 17.48
CA ASP A 162 -20.76 6.29 18.64
C ASP A 162 -20.53 4.83 18.24
N VAL A 163 -19.50 4.23 18.83
CA VAL A 163 -19.10 2.83 18.63
C VAL A 163 -18.90 2.10 19.96
N SER A 164 -19.32 2.72 21.07
CA SER A 164 -19.14 2.17 22.41
C SER A 164 -19.79 0.80 22.57
N ASP A 165 -20.95 0.57 21.96
CA ASP A 165 -21.64 -0.73 21.85
C ASP A 165 -20.77 -1.83 21.20
N LEU A 166 -19.95 -1.47 20.22
CA LEU A 166 -19.09 -2.40 19.49
C LEU A 166 -17.77 -2.69 20.24
N LEU A 167 -17.34 -1.75 21.09
CA LEU A 167 -16.17 -1.88 21.94
C LEU A 167 -16.50 -2.65 23.22
N PHE A 168 -17.68 -2.36 23.79
CA PHE A 168 -18.20 -2.93 25.02
C PHE A 168 -19.40 -3.82 24.71
N ALA A 169 -19.17 -4.99 24.12
CA ALA A 169 -20.24 -5.99 24.07
C ALA A 169 -20.65 -6.34 25.51
N ALA A 170 -21.94 -6.15 25.80
CA ALA A 170 -22.62 -6.56 27.02
C ALA A 170 -22.36 -8.04 27.33
N GLY A 171 -22.31 -8.37 28.62
CA GLY A 171 -21.89 -9.66 29.15
C GLY A 171 -22.44 -10.88 28.40
N GLY A 172 -21.55 -11.74 27.96
CA GLY A 172 -21.88 -13.04 27.36
C GLY A 172 -20.60 -13.86 27.23
N CYS A 173 -20.54 -14.95 27.99
CA CYS A 173 -19.39 -15.83 28.17
C CYS A 173 -18.88 -16.43 26.85
N ALA A 174 -17.71 -15.99 26.35
CA ALA A 174 -16.81 -16.78 25.49
C ALA A 174 -15.47 -16.04 25.29
N ARG A 175 -14.40 -16.58 25.89
CA ARG A 175 -12.93 -16.41 25.68
C ARG A 175 -12.38 -15.42 24.61
N GLY A 176 -12.89 -14.20 24.53
CA GLY A 176 -12.32 -13.12 23.74
C GLY A 176 -12.03 -11.93 24.66
N ARG A 177 -10.75 -11.54 24.78
CA ARG A 177 -10.36 -10.36 25.58
C ARG A 177 -11.18 -9.13 25.19
N ARG A 178 -11.61 -8.36 26.18
CA ARG A 178 -12.40 -7.13 26.02
C ARG A 178 -11.56 -6.11 25.24
N LEU A 179 -12.13 -5.50 24.20
CA LEU A 179 -11.50 -4.37 23.53
C LEU A 179 -11.76 -3.13 24.39
N ASP A 180 -10.73 -2.60 25.04
CA ASP A 180 -10.87 -1.35 25.78
C ASP A 180 -11.00 -0.16 24.79
N GLY A 181 -11.78 0.87 25.11
CA GLY A 181 -12.01 2.00 24.19
C GLY A 181 -10.76 2.82 23.85
N GLU A 182 -9.70 2.62 24.63
CA GLU A 182 -8.38 3.20 24.46
C GLU A 182 -7.44 2.31 23.63
N GLN A 183 -7.76 1.03 23.42
CA GLN A 183 -6.88 0.01 22.87
C GLN A 183 -6.66 0.21 21.39
N ILE A 184 -7.65 0.75 20.66
CA ILE A 184 -7.47 1.10 19.25
C ILE A 184 -6.53 2.31 19.13
N PRO A 185 -6.76 3.45 19.81
CA PRO A 185 -5.79 4.53 19.88
C PRO A 185 -4.40 4.09 20.40
N ARG A 186 -4.34 3.24 21.42
CA ARG A 186 -3.11 2.79 22.09
C ARG A 186 -2.35 1.74 21.28
N ALA A 187 -3.01 0.79 20.62
CA ALA A 187 -2.41 -0.17 19.70
C ALA A 187 -1.88 0.52 18.45
N ILE A 188 -2.63 1.50 17.93
CA ILE A 188 -2.13 2.39 16.88
C ILE A 188 -0.86 3.09 17.37
N ARG A 189 -0.88 3.74 18.54
CA ARG A 189 0.31 4.42 19.13
C ARG A 189 1.48 3.45 19.39
N SER A 190 1.25 2.24 19.91
CA SER A 190 2.30 1.29 20.30
C SER A 190 2.96 0.60 19.10
N ALA A 191 2.19 0.29 18.05
CA ALA A 191 2.73 -0.25 16.81
C ALA A 191 3.71 0.73 16.14
N PHE A 192 3.53 2.05 16.30
CA PHE A 192 4.50 3.04 15.83
C PHE A 192 5.80 3.06 16.63
N CYS A 193 5.75 2.90 17.96
CA CYS A 193 6.96 2.79 18.77
C CYS A 193 7.78 1.53 18.41
N ALA A 194 7.11 0.41 18.12
CA ALA A 194 7.76 -0.84 17.72
C ALA A 194 8.30 -0.82 16.27
N ALA A 195 7.60 -0.17 15.33
CA ALA A 195 8.08 -0.02 13.95
C ALA A 195 9.33 0.89 13.83
N GLY A 196 9.59 1.73 14.85
CA GLY A 196 10.80 2.55 14.93
C GLY A 196 12.09 1.76 15.19
N SER A 197 12.00 0.56 15.78
CA SER A 197 13.18 -0.26 16.14
C SER A 197 13.51 -1.35 15.11
N GLN A 198 12.55 -1.78 14.30
CA GLN A 198 12.75 -2.87 13.32
C GLN A 198 13.47 -2.43 12.03
N THR A 199 13.57 -1.13 11.75
CA THR A 199 14.37 -0.63 10.61
C THR A 199 15.89 -0.66 10.85
N ALA A 200 16.36 -1.17 12.00
CA ALA A 200 17.78 -1.18 12.38
C ALA A 200 18.46 -2.56 12.37
N ARG A 201 17.78 -3.65 11.99
CA ARG A 201 18.41 -4.98 11.87
C ARG A 201 18.10 -5.65 10.53
N ALA A 202 19.08 -5.58 9.64
CA ALA A 202 19.16 -6.49 8.50
C ALA A 202 19.54 -7.90 9.00
N PRO A 203 18.85 -8.98 8.62
CA PRO A 203 19.40 -10.32 8.75
C PRO A 203 20.29 -10.63 7.54
N ALA A 204 21.52 -11.01 7.83
CA ALA A 204 22.44 -11.65 6.91
C ALA A 204 21.96 -13.07 6.56
N GLY A 205 22.16 -13.49 5.31
CA GLY A 205 22.00 -14.89 4.89
C GLY A 205 21.29 -15.05 3.54
N LEU A 206 22.05 -14.91 2.44
CA LEU A 206 21.63 -15.44 1.13
C LEU A 206 21.96 -16.93 1.09
N GLY A 207 20.92 -17.77 1.02
CA GLY A 207 21.01 -19.20 0.70
C GLY A 207 20.40 -19.46 -0.68
N ASP A 208 21.17 -20.14 -1.52
CA ASP A 208 20.93 -20.51 -2.92
C ASP A 208 19.65 -21.35 -3.11
N ALA A 209 18.84 -21.03 -4.13
CA ALA A 209 17.77 -21.91 -4.61
C ALA A 209 17.45 -21.66 -6.09
N ARG A 210 17.84 -22.61 -6.93
CA ARG A 210 17.54 -22.65 -8.36
C ARG A 210 16.12 -23.14 -8.65
N ARG A 211 15.63 -22.65 -9.81
CA ARG A 211 14.73 -23.28 -10.81
C ARG A 211 13.19 -23.18 -10.67
N ARG A 212 12.66 -22.48 -11.68
CA ARG A 212 11.52 -22.77 -12.58
C ARG A 212 10.11 -22.93 -12.00
N SER A 213 9.22 -22.03 -12.42
CA SER A 213 7.99 -22.38 -13.14
C SER A 213 7.48 -21.21 -13.99
N ARG A 214 6.93 -21.54 -15.17
CA ARG A 214 6.30 -20.64 -16.14
C ARG A 214 4.83 -20.44 -15.75
N GLY A 215 4.31 -19.22 -15.93
CA GLY A 215 2.91 -19.04 -16.32
C GLY A 215 2.06 -18.01 -15.57
N ARG A 216 1.75 -16.92 -16.29
CA ARG A 216 0.49 -16.15 -16.35
C ARG A 216 0.19 -15.11 -15.26
N GLY A 217 -0.04 -13.86 -15.70
CA GLY A 217 -0.74 -12.86 -14.90
C GLY A 217 -0.52 -11.38 -15.24
N GLN A 218 0.24 -11.01 -16.27
CA GLN A 218 0.43 -9.60 -16.63
C GLN A 218 -0.34 -9.26 -17.91
N GLU A 219 -1.20 -8.25 -17.80
CA GLU A 219 -1.93 -7.67 -18.93
C GLU A 219 -1.15 -6.43 -19.37
N ILE A 220 -0.73 -6.41 -20.64
CA ILE A 220 -0.21 -5.21 -21.29
C ILE A 220 -1.37 -4.57 -22.04
N PHE A 221 -1.49 -3.26 -21.93
CA PHE A 221 -2.31 -2.46 -22.81
C PHE A 221 -1.39 -1.88 -23.88
N SER A 222 -1.58 -2.31 -25.12
CA SER A 222 -0.87 -1.78 -26.29
C SER A 222 -1.88 -1.59 -27.41
N ALA A 223 -1.88 -0.43 -28.05
CA ALA A 223 -2.54 -0.28 -29.34
C ALA A 223 -1.58 -0.86 -30.39
N ARG A 224 -1.97 -1.98 -31.02
CA ARG A 224 -1.33 -2.36 -32.28
C ARG A 224 -1.66 -1.27 -33.30
N ALA A 225 -0.64 -0.55 -33.73
CA ALA A 225 -0.65 0.13 -35.02
C ALA A 225 -0.44 -0.91 -36.13
#